data_AF-A0A7J3U5P3-F1
#
_entry.id   AF-A0A7J3U5P3-F1
#
_cell.length_a   1.000
_cell.length_b   1.000
_cell.length_c   1.000
_cell.angle_alpha   90.00
_cell.angle_beta   90.00
_cell.angle_gamma   90.00
#
_symmetry.space_group_name_H-M   'P 1'
#
loop_
_entity.id
_entity.type
_entity.pdbx_description
1 polymer ?
#
loop_
_entity_poly.entity_id
_entity_poly.type
_entity_poly.pdbx_seq_one_letter_code
_entity_poly.pdbx_strand_id
1 'polypeptide(L)'
;ENFPEEYDLHRPFVDELDVKCPRCGGRMEREAEVIDAWYDSGSAFFAQWHYPFENEEKFRENFPADFICEAIDQTRGWFYSLLAVSTLNFDDAPYREVLSLGHILDEKGLKMSKKARNYIEPGEIFDREGADAMRWYLISASAPWSPKRFYEQVVRDSLGKFLLTVWNTYSFYSTYSSLDNFDYNAKKVPFEERCLLDRWIVSRLNNLIKDVREKIDSFELHKAARAVEDFVIRDVSNWYIRNSRRRFWTEEETVDKLAGYSTIYELLVTLSKLTAPFVPFISEKIYRSLGAGESVHLCNYPVYDDSRTDGELERKMDKVRDITEMARSLRAKRGIKLRYPLSKAVIVSDEDISDLADILREEINVKEVEFSDSTAPFMESVVKPNYAALGPKFKDKSGEAASIISRLSPDNVRGAKIEIGGEEYEVSDGDYILEQKEKEGFAIVESNGEHVVLCTEQTPELIAEGFSREIVRRVQEMRKDMDLDMEDVIETSIDIDGGRVKGREDYIKSETRSAKLSFGTAYGDMVKEWNIDGERITIGVKKV
;
A
#
# COMPACT_ATOMS: atom_id res chain seq x y z
N GLU A 1 48.69 40.39 -37.07
CA GLU A 1 50.04 40.39 -36.46
C GLU A 1 50.03 40.81 -34.98
N ASN A 2 49.01 41.53 -34.48
CA ASN A 2 48.77 41.69 -33.03
C ASN A 2 47.41 41.07 -32.65
N PHE A 3 47.34 39.74 -32.56
CA PHE A 3 46.16 39.05 -32.02
C PHE A 3 46.44 38.78 -30.54
N PRO A 4 45.64 39.30 -29.59
CA PRO A 4 45.85 39.01 -28.17
C PRO A 4 45.60 37.54 -27.87
N GLU A 5 46.28 36.98 -26.86
CA GLU A 5 46.15 35.56 -26.47
C GLU A 5 44.72 35.18 -26.08
N GLU A 6 43.97 36.11 -25.48
CA GLU A 6 42.52 36.00 -25.26
C GLU A 6 41.82 37.12 -26.03
N TYR A 7 41.03 36.75 -27.04
CA TYR A 7 40.18 37.66 -27.78
C TYR A 7 38.73 37.17 -27.70
N ASP A 8 37.82 38.05 -27.29
CA ASP A 8 36.40 37.73 -27.26
C ASP A 8 35.84 37.64 -28.69
N LEU A 9 35.45 36.44 -29.09
CA LEU A 9 34.91 36.14 -30.41
C LEU A 9 33.41 36.45 -30.53
N HIS A 10 32.80 37.07 -29.53
CA HIS A 10 31.42 37.55 -29.61
C HIS A 10 31.31 38.90 -30.29
N ARG A 11 30.12 39.19 -30.83
CA ARG A 11 29.77 40.56 -31.24
C ARG A 11 29.66 41.46 -30.00
N PRO A 12 30.09 42.73 -30.09
CA PRO A 12 30.55 43.42 -31.30
C PRO A 12 32.04 43.22 -31.62
N PHE A 13 32.84 42.67 -30.71
CA PHE A 13 34.31 42.67 -30.80
C PHE A 13 34.85 41.94 -32.04
N VAL A 14 34.29 40.78 -32.36
CA VAL A 14 34.67 39.99 -33.54
C VAL A 14 34.51 40.75 -34.88
N ASP A 15 33.64 41.76 -34.92
CA ASP A 15 33.40 42.58 -36.13
C ASP A 15 34.59 43.53 -36.42
N GLU A 16 35.47 43.77 -35.45
CA GLU A 16 36.66 44.63 -35.60
C GLU A 16 37.87 43.90 -36.22
N LEU A 17 37.78 42.59 -36.42
CA LEU A 17 38.87 41.77 -36.96
C LEU A 17 39.16 42.09 -38.42
N ASP A 18 40.39 42.55 -38.70
CA ASP A 18 40.85 42.88 -40.05
C ASP A 18 41.64 41.72 -40.66
N VAL A 19 41.07 41.10 -41.71
CA VAL A 19 41.66 39.94 -42.39
C VAL A 19 41.98 40.29 -43.83
N LYS A 20 43.18 39.93 -44.31
CA LYS A 20 43.58 40.13 -45.72
C LYS A 20 43.22 38.91 -46.55
N CYS A 21 42.62 39.15 -47.71
CA CYS A 21 42.30 38.12 -48.68
C CYS A 21 43.60 37.45 -49.17
N PRO A 22 43.77 36.13 -48.99
CA PRO A 22 44.98 35.42 -49.42
C PRO A 22 45.14 35.37 -50.95
N ARG A 23 44.09 35.68 -51.72
CA ARG A 23 44.11 35.65 -53.19
C ARG A 23 44.44 36.99 -53.84
N CYS A 24 43.87 38.11 -53.36
CA CYS A 24 44.05 39.43 -53.97
C CYS A 24 44.74 40.45 -53.05
N GLY A 25 45.01 40.11 -51.79
CA GLY A 25 45.60 41.01 -50.80
C GLY A 25 44.67 42.12 -50.28
N GLY A 26 43.44 42.21 -50.81
CA GLY A 26 42.44 43.17 -50.36
C GLY A 26 41.89 42.87 -48.96
N ARG A 27 41.23 43.86 -48.37
CA ARG A 27 40.58 43.73 -47.05
C ARG A 27 39.33 42.84 -47.15
N MET A 28 39.17 41.92 -46.20
CA MET A 28 37.97 41.11 -46.01
C MET A 28 37.24 41.56 -44.75
N GLU A 29 35.92 41.58 -44.83
CA GLU A 29 35.03 41.80 -43.70
C GLU A 29 34.21 40.52 -43.50
N ARG A 30 33.95 40.14 -42.26
CA ARG A 30 33.07 39.00 -41.97
C ARG A 30 31.62 39.36 -42.30
N GLU A 31 30.82 38.33 -42.56
CA GLU A 31 29.35 38.47 -42.65
C GLU A 31 28.77 38.97 -41.31
N ALA A 32 27.71 39.78 -41.32
CA ALA A 32 27.20 40.43 -40.10
C ALA A 32 26.31 39.52 -39.24
N GLU A 33 25.86 38.41 -39.82
CA GLU A 33 24.91 37.47 -39.26
C GLU A 33 25.49 36.73 -38.04
N VAL A 34 24.58 36.30 -37.18
CA VAL A 34 24.84 35.35 -36.09
C VAL A 34 24.12 34.04 -36.40
N ILE A 35 24.57 32.97 -35.75
CA ILE A 35 24.00 31.65 -35.92
C ILE A 35 22.72 31.51 -35.09
N ASP A 36 21.79 30.65 -35.55
CA ASP A 36 20.59 30.28 -34.80
C ASP A 36 20.96 29.45 -33.55
N ALA A 37 20.34 29.75 -32.41
CA ALA A 37 20.58 29.09 -31.13
C ALA A 37 20.30 27.56 -31.18
N TRP A 38 19.50 27.09 -32.15
CA TRP A 38 19.32 25.65 -32.38
C TRP A 38 20.58 24.97 -32.92
N TYR A 39 21.43 25.67 -33.67
CA TYR A 39 22.72 25.14 -34.09
C TYR A 39 23.68 25.04 -32.90
N ASP A 40 23.69 26.03 -32.01
CA ASP A 40 24.50 26.03 -30.79
C ASP A 40 24.14 24.83 -29.91
N SER A 41 22.85 24.70 -29.58
CA SER A 41 22.34 23.56 -28.79
C SER A 41 22.49 22.22 -29.53
N GLY A 42 22.29 22.19 -30.85
CA GLY A 42 22.49 21.01 -31.68
C GLY A 42 23.96 20.55 -31.75
N SER A 43 24.91 21.45 -31.47
CA SER A 43 26.34 21.15 -31.42
C SER A 43 26.83 20.74 -30.03
N ALA A 44 25.97 20.79 -29.00
CA ALA A 44 26.38 20.63 -27.60
C ALA A 44 27.12 19.31 -27.32
N PHE A 45 26.74 18.21 -27.98
CA PHE A 45 27.29 16.89 -27.72
C PHE A 45 28.80 16.77 -28.02
N PHE A 46 29.32 17.54 -28.99
CA PHE A 46 30.76 17.60 -29.29
C PHE A 46 31.40 18.92 -28.81
N ALA A 47 30.68 20.04 -28.86
CA ALA A 47 31.22 21.35 -28.51
C ALA A 47 31.60 21.46 -27.02
N GLN A 48 30.89 20.75 -26.12
CA GLN A 48 31.23 20.69 -24.69
C GLN A 48 32.64 20.17 -24.41
N TRP A 49 33.23 19.42 -25.35
CA TRP A 49 34.56 18.84 -25.25
C TRP A 49 35.66 19.70 -25.86
N HIS A 50 35.29 20.87 -26.41
CA HIS A 50 36.19 21.69 -27.23
C HIS A 50 36.71 20.92 -28.48
N TYR A 51 35.94 19.95 -28.96
CA TYR A 51 36.20 19.23 -30.22
C TYR A 51 36.03 20.20 -31.41
N PRO A 52 36.89 20.13 -32.44
CA PRO A 52 37.93 19.13 -32.70
C PRO A 52 39.32 19.45 -32.13
N PHE A 53 39.46 20.52 -31.35
CA PHE A 53 40.77 21.00 -30.90
C PHE A 53 41.32 20.18 -29.72
N GLU A 54 40.43 19.74 -28.83
CA GLU A 54 40.79 19.02 -27.59
C GLU A 54 39.82 17.87 -27.28
N ASN A 55 40.21 17.02 -26.32
CA ASN A 55 39.39 15.95 -25.71
C ASN A 55 38.72 14.97 -26.69
N GLU A 56 39.35 14.69 -27.84
CA GLU A 56 38.80 13.78 -28.85
C GLU A 56 38.45 12.39 -28.30
N GLU A 57 39.29 11.82 -27.44
CA GLU A 57 39.03 10.51 -26.81
C GLU A 57 37.77 10.54 -25.94
N LYS A 58 37.61 11.55 -25.08
CA LYS A 58 36.40 11.71 -24.25
C LYS A 58 35.15 11.88 -25.10
N PHE A 59 35.23 12.66 -26.19
CA PHE A 59 34.12 12.79 -27.12
C PHE A 59 33.75 11.42 -27.71
N ARG A 60 34.72 10.66 -28.21
CA ARG A 60 34.47 9.32 -28.79
C ARG A 60 33.93 8.30 -27.80
N GLU A 61 34.34 8.37 -26.53
CA GLU A 61 33.83 7.48 -25.47
C GLU A 61 32.37 7.79 -25.08
N ASN A 62 31.92 9.03 -25.28
CA ASN A 62 30.60 9.51 -24.86
C ASN A 62 29.64 9.79 -26.05
N PHE A 63 30.07 9.50 -27.28
CA PHE A 63 29.28 9.65 -28.50
C PHE A 63 29.06 8.27 -29.17
N PRO A 64 27.81 7.89 -29.48
CA PRO A 64 26.57 8.59 -29.16
C PRO A 64 26.18 8.50 -27.69
N ALA A 65 25.39 9.46 -27.19
CA ALA A 65 24.86 9.42 -25.83
C ALA A 65 23.88 8.23 -25.65
N ASP A 66 23.90 7.56 -24.50
CA ASP A 66 23.01 6.40 -24.29
C ASP A 66 21.53 6.80 -24.22
N PHE A 67 21.21 7.90 -23.55
CA PHE A 67 19.83 8.31 -23.29
C PHE A 67 19.67 9.83 -23.27
N ILE A 68 18.58 10.31 -23.85
CA ILE A 68 18.14 11.71 -23.75
C ILE A 68 16.64 11.78 -23.42
N CYS A 69 16.25 12.74 -22.59
CA CYS A 69 14.87 12.88 -22.11
C CYS A 69 14.46 14.34 -22.03
N GLU A 70 13.49 14.73 -22.85
CA GLU A 70 12.95 16.09 -22.90
C GLU A 70 11.47 16.10 -23.28
N ALA A 71 10.83 17.25 -23.14
CA ALA A 71 9.42 17.43 -23.51
C ALA A 71 9.16 17.26 -25.03
N ILE A 72 7.92 16.91 -25.37
CA ILE A 72 7.47 16.60 -26.74
C ILE A 72 7.70 17.70 -27.78
N ASP A 73 7.79 18.96 -27.35
CA ASP A 73 8.15 20.09 -28.20
C ASP A 73 9.60 20.04 -28.70
N GLN A 74 10.50 19.31 -28.04
CA GLN A 74 11.89 19.12 -28.49
C GLN A 74 12.03 18.23 -29.73
N THR A 75 10.96 17.53 -30.16
CA THR A 75 10.94 16.80 -31.43
C THR A 75 11.18 17.69 -32.66
N ARG A 76 10.89 19.00 -32.54
CA ARG A 76 11.20 20.02 -33.57
C ARG A 76 12.26 21.03 -33.11
N GLY A 77 12.75 20.88 -31.89
CA GLY A 77 13.79 21.71 -31.30
C GLY A 77 15.07 20.89 -31.17
N TRP A 78 15.48 20.62 -29.93
CA TRP A 78 16.79 20.08 -29.63
C TRP A 78 17.03 18.68 -30.17
N PHE A 79 16.05 17.78 -30.13
CA PHE A 79 16.20 16.43 -30.72
C PHE A 79 16.50 16.52 -32.23
N TYR A 80 15.77 17.40 -32.93
CA TYR A 80 15.97 17.61 -34.36
C TYR A 80 17.33 18.24 -34.64
N SER A 81 17.71 19.30 -33.92
CA SER A 81 18.97 19.99 -34.19
C SER A 81 20.19 19.14 -33.85
N LEU A 82 20.16 18.40 -32.74
CA LEU A 82 21.18 17.40 -32.41
C LEU A 82 21.33 16.38 -33.55
N LEU A 83 20.21 15.79 -34.00
CA LEU A 83 20.24 14.76 -35.04
C LEU A 83 20.76 15.32 -36.36
N ALA A 84 20.27 16.49 -36.79
CA ALA A 84 20.70 17.12 -38.03
C ALA A 84 22.20 17.46 -38.01
N VAL A 85 22.69 18.09 -36.95
CA VAL A 85 24.11 18.44 -36.81
C VAL A 85 24.98 17.18 -36.75
N SER A 86 24.55 16.17 -36.00
CA SER A 86 25.28 14.92 -35.85
C SER A 86 25.39 14.15 -37.16
N THR A 87 24.27 13.96 -37.87
CA THR A 87 24.28 13.25 -39.16
C THR A 87 25.10 14.01 -40.21
N LEU A 88 25.06 15.35 -40.23
CA LEU A 88 25.83 16.14 -41.21
C LEU A 88 27.34 16.12 -40.96
N ASN A 89 27.78 16.07 -39.71
CA ASN A 89 29.20 16.17 -39.35
C ASN A 89 29.86 14.82 -39.05
N PHE A 90 29.08 13.81 -38.63
CA PHE A 90 29.57 12.55 -38.09
C PHE A 90 28.92 11.29 -38.69
N ASP A 91 27.91 11.44 -39.55
CA ASP A 91 27.18 10.32 -40.21
C ASP A 91 26.59 9.29 -39.21
N ASP A 92 26.20 9.75 -38.02
CA ASP A 92 25.56 8.93 -36.98
C ASP A 92 24.46 9.71 -36.24
N ALA A 93 23.67 9.02 -35.42
CA ALA A 93 22.73 9.63 -34.51
C ALA A 93 23.45 10.08 -33.22
N PRO A 94 23.03 11.19 -32.58
CA PRO A 94 23.70 11.71 -31.38
C PRO A 94 23.30 11.00 -30.09
N TYR A 95 22.30 10.13 -30.14
CA TYR A 95 21.77 9.40 -29.00
C TYR A 95 21.28 8.01 -29.42
N ARG A 96 21.29 7.05 -28.50
CA ARG A 96 20.77 5.68 -28.70
C ARG A 96 19.29 5.55 -28.36
N GLU A 97 18.87 6.14 -27.24
CA GLU A 97 17.49 6.10 -26.77
C GLU A 97 16.94 7.51 -26.50
N VAL A 98 15.68 7.73 -26.87
CA VAL A 98 14.97 9.01 -26.67
C VAL A 98 13.67 8.75 -25.92
N LEU A 99 13.49 9.41 -24.79
CA LEU A 99 12.19 9.50 -24.12
C LEU A 99 11.61 10.90 -24.27
N SER A 100 10.45 10.99 -24.91
CA SER A 100 9.75 12.25 -25.07
C SER A 100 8.63 12.39 -24.03
N LEU A 101 8.74 13.41 -23.16
CA LEU A 101 7.83 13.64 -22.06
C LEU A 101 6.58 14.41 -22.49
N GLY A 102 5.44 14.08 -21.87
CA GLY A 102 4.22 14.86 -21.97
C GLY A 102 4.33 16.18 -21.19
N HIS A 103 3.51 17.17 -21.54
CA HIS A 103 3.52 18.46 -20.85
C HIS A 103 2.92 18.40 -19.44
N ILE A 104 3.43 19.26 -18.57
CA ILE A 104 2.78 19.60 -17.30
C ILE A 104 1.68 20.64 -17.54
N LEU A 105 0.50 20.37 -16.99
CA LEU A 105 -0.73 21.14 -17.12
C LEU A 105 -1.20 21.60 -15.73
N ASP A 106 -1.95 22.69 -15.66
CA ASP A 106 -2.60 23.11 -14.41
C ASP A 106 -3.73 22.15 -13.97
N GLU A 107 -4.35 22.45 -12.83
CA GLU A 107 -5.48 21.68 -12.28
C GLU A 107 -6.64 21.51 -13.28
N LYS A 108 -6.85 22.49 -14.17
CA LYS A 108 -7.91 22.48 -15.19
C LYS A 108 -7.48 21.82 -16.50
N GLY A 109 -6.22 21.38 -16.61
CA GLY A 109 -5.66 20.77 -17.81
C GLY A 109 -5.18 21.77 -18.86
N LEU A 110 -4.97 23.04 -18.50
CA LEU A 110 -4.43 24.05 -19.40
C LEU A 110 -2.90 24.09 -19.30
N LYS A 111 -2.23 24.46 -20.41
CA LYS A 111 -0.77 24.64 -20.42
C LYS A 111 -0.37 25.72 -19.40
N MET A 112 0.58 25.39 -18.53
CA MET A 112 1.12 26.35 -17.58
C MET A 112 1.93 27.43 -18.29
N SER A 113 1.75 28.70 -17.91
CA SER A 113 2.58 29.79 -18.40
C SER A 113 2.63 30.97 -17.43
N LYS A 114 3.74 31.73 -17.45
CA LYS A 114 3.86 32.98 -16.68
C LYS A 114 2.75 33.99 -17.01
N LYS A 115 2.33 34.04 -18.28
CA LYS A 115 1.25 34.93 -18.75
C LYS A 115 -0.12 34.53 -18.16
N ALA A 116 -0.40 33.23 -18.06
CA ALA A 116 -1.64 32.72 -17.50
C ALA A 116 -1.66 32.69 -15.96
N ARG A 117 -0.50 32.91 -15.30
CA ARG A 117 -0.35 32.91 -13.83
C ARG A 117 -0.96 31.68 -13.16
N ASN A 118 -0.87 30.54 -13.82
CA ASN A 118 -1.42 29.25 -13.41
C ASN A 118 -0.31 28.21 -13.12
N TYR A 119 0.93 28.66 -12.95
CA TYR A 119 2.06 27.80 -12.59
C TYR A 119 2.27 27.86 -11.08
N ILE A 120 2.75 26.76 -10.51
CA ILE A 120 3.19 26.68 -9.12
C ILE A 120 4.71 26.67 -9.13
N GLU A 121 5.32 27.52 -8.32
CA GLU A 121 6.78 27.56 -8.19
C GLU A 121 7.24 26.30 -7.44
N PRO A 122 8.19 25.50 -7.99
CA PRO A 122 8.65 24.28 -7.32
C PRO A 122 9.18 24.49 -5.89
N GLY A 123 9.75 25.66 -5.61
CA GLY A 123 10.25 26.00 -4.27
C GLY A 123 9.16 25.97 -3.18
N GLU A 124 7.94 26.41 -3.50
CA GLU A 124 6.81 26.37 -2.55
C GLU A 124 6.44 24.92 -2.18
N ILE A 125 6.56 24.00 -3.13
CA ILE A 125 6.32 22.56 -2.90
C ILE A 125 7.47 21.95 -2.10
N PHE A 126 8.71 22.35 -2.37
CA PHE A 126 9.87 21.84 -1.63
C PHE A 126 9.82 22.21 -0.15
N ASP A 127 9.39 23.43 0.16
CA ASP A 127 9.29 23.91 1.54
C ASP A 127 8.16 23.25 2.33
N ARG A 128 7.09 22.81 1.65
CA ARG A 128 5.87 22.30 2.31
C ARG A 128 5.77 20.78 2.28
N GLU A 129 5.90 20.15 1.12
CA GLU A 129 5.77 18.70 0.93
C GLU A 129 7.12 18.00 0.74
N GLY A 130 8.15 18.72 0.30
CA GLY A 130 9.49 18.18 0.05
C GLY A 130 9.70 17.69 -1.39
N ALA A 131 10.97 17.64 -1.80
CA ALA A 131 11.35 17.25 -3.16
C ALA A 131 10.93 15.81 -3.52
N ASP A 132 11.01 14.87 -2.57
CA ASP A 132 10.62 13.47 -2.80
C ASP A 132 9.12 13.32 -3.07
N ALA A 133 8.27 14.10 -2.41
CA ALA A 133 6.82 14.08 -2.68
C ALA A 133 6.51 14.49 -4.11
N MET A 134 7.17 15.56 -4.58
CA MET A 134 7.04 16.03 -5.96
C MET A 134 7.57 14.99 -6.96
N ARG A 135 8.77 14.44 -6.73
CA ARG A 135 9.35 13.40 -7.59
C ARG A 135 8.47 12.17 -7.67
N TRP A 136 7.99 11.67 -6.52
CA TRP A 136 7.10 10.52 -6.47
C TRP A 136 5.85 10.77 -7.29
N TYR A 137 5.18 11.92 -7.10
CA TYR A 137 4.00 12.27 -7.88
C TYR A 137 4.27 12.29 -9.39
N LEU A 138 5.33 12.97 -9.83
CA LEU A 138 5.66 13.11 -11.24
C LEU A 138 5.91 11.74 -11.91
N ILE A 139 6.44 10.78 -11.16
CA ILE A 139 6.75 9.43 -11.64
C ILE A 139 5.51 8.54 -11.58
N SER A 140 4.81 8.46 -10.45
CA SER A 140 3.74 7.49 -10.20
C SER A 140 2.39 7.86 -10.84
N ALA A 141 2.14 9.15 -11.10
CA ALA A 141 0.82 9.63 -11.51
C ALA A 141 0.40 9.14 -12.91
N SER A 142 1.31 9.08 -13.88
CA SER A 142 1.03 8.57 -15.23
C SER A 142 2.30 8.30 -16.02
N ALA A 143 2.17 7.62 -17.16
CA ALA A 143 3.28 7.35 -18.06
C ALA A 143 4.06 8.62 -18.44
N PRO A 144 5.40 8.56 -18.57
CA PRO A 144 6.23 9.75 -18.83
C PRO A 144 5.78 10.60 -20.02
N TRP A 145 5.38 9.96 -21.12
CA TRP A 145 4.90 10.59 -22.36
C TRP A 145 3.48 11.18 -22.29
N SER A 146 2.72 10.87 -21.25
CA SER A 146 1.36 11.41 -21.06
C SER A 146 1.39 12.79 -20.40
N PRO A 147 0.56 13.75 -20.84
CA PRO A 147 0.38 15.02 -20.15
C PRO A 147 -0.09 14.80 -18.70
N LYS A 148 0.44 15.60 -17.77
CA LYS A 148 0.18 15.47 -16.33
C LYS A 148 -0.39 16.76 -15.78
N ARG A 149 -1.48 16.68 -15.03
CA ARG A 149 -1.94 17.81 -14.22
C ARG A 149 -1.00 17.96 -13.03
N PHE A 150 -0.74 19.18 -12.59
CA PHE A 150 0.12 19.43 -11.44
C PHE A 150 -0.49 20.57 -10.61
N TYR A 151 -0.80 20.26 -9.37
CA TYR A 151 -1.35 21.19 -8.39
C TYR A 151 -1.02 20.69 -6.98
N GLU A 152 -1.13 21.55 -5.98
CA GLU A 152 -0.60 21.25 -4.64
C GLU A 152 -1.22 19.98 -4.00
N GLN A 153 -2.55 19.82 -4.13
CA GLN A 153 -3.25 18.71 -3.48
C GLN A 153 -2.79 17.33 -3.96
N VAL A 154 -2.44 17.16 -5.24
CA VAL A 154 -1.98 15.85 -5.75
C VAL A 154 -0.58 15.47 -5.23
N VAL A 155 0.26 16.46 -4.92
CA VAL A 155 1.55 16.23 -4.26
C VAL A 155 1.33 15.83 -2.80
N ARG A 156 0.46 16.54 -2.07
CA ARG A 156 0.09 16.19 -0.69
C ARG A 156 -0.52 14.80 -0.58
N ASP A 157 -1.41 14.43 -1.50
CA ASP A 157 -2.01 13.09 -1.53
C ASP A 157 -0.96 11.99 -1.75
N SER A 158 0.04 12.26 -2.59
CA SER A 158 1.14 11.33 -2.87
C SER A 158 2.08 11.15 -1.66
N LEU A 159 2.40 12.25 -0.98
CA LEU A 159 3.13 12.25 0.30
C LEU A 159 2.40 11.41 1.35
N GLY A 160 1.09 11.65 1.52
CA GLY A 160 0.28 10.99 2.53
C GLY A 160 0.11 9.49 2.34
N LYS A 161 0.02 9.02 1.08
CA LYS A 161 -0.18 7.61 0.76
C LYS A 161 1.09 6.78 0.89
N PHE A 162 2.15 7.17 0.20
CA PHE A 162 3.35 6.34 0.08
C PHE A 162 4.44 6.71 1.09
N LEU A 163 4.94 7.95 1.03
CA LEU A 163 6.12 8.38 1.79
C LEU A 163 5.90 8.31 3.31
N LEU A 164 4.73 8.74 3.79
CA LEU A 164 4.40 8.60 5.22
C LEU A 164 4.27 7.13 5.63
N THR A 165 3.77 6.25 4.76
CA THR A 165 3.69 4.81 5.06
C THR A 165 5.09 4.21 5.19
N VAL A 166 6.00 4.50 4.26
CA VAL A 166 7.42 4.07 4.35
C VAL A 166 8.06 4.59 5.63
N TRP A 167 7.88 5.89 5.94
CA TRP A 167 8.45 6.50 7.13
C TRP A 167 7.89 5.91 8.43
N ASN A 168 6.59 5.60 8.47
CA ASN A 168 5.95 4.97 9.61
C ASN A 168 6.44 3.52 9.81
N THR A 169 6.68 2.77 8.74
CA THR A 169 7.29 1.44 8.82
C THR A 169 8.72 1.52 9.37
N TYR A 170 9.53 2.47 8.90
CA TYR A 170 10.87 2.70 9.44
C TYR A 170 10.83 3.15 10.91
N SER A 171 9.93 4.06 11.26
CA SER A 171 9.79 4.57 12.62
C SER A 171 9.35 3.46 13.58
N PHE A 172 8.40 2.61 13.17
CA PHE A 172 8.04 1.40 13.90
C PHE A 172 9.28 0.52 14.16
N TYR A 173 10.02 0.16 13.10
CA TYR A 173 11.24 -0.62 13.26
C TYR A 173 12.23 0.04 14.23
N SER A 174 12.58 1.30 13.98
CA SER A 174 13.58 2.05 14.75
C SER A 174 13.22 2.17 16.22
N THR A 175 11.95 2.38 16.56
CA THR A 175 11.49 2.47 17.95
C THR A 175 11.69 1.12 18.65
N TYR A 176 11.09 0.05 18.11
CA TYR A 176 11.10 -1.25 18.77
C TYR A 176 12.50 -1.90 18.78
N SER A 177 13.25 -1.81 17.68
CA SER A 177 14.61 -2.36 17.62
C SER A 177 15.57 -1.65 18.58
N SER A 178 15.37 -0.36 18.84
CA SER A 178 16.20 0.39 19.79
C SER A 178 15.87 0.02 21.23
N LEU A 179 14.58 -0.14 21.57
CA LEU A 179 14.15 -0.60 22.91
C LEU A 179 14.76 -1.97 23.24
N ASP A 180 14.83 -2.86 22.26
CA ASP A 180 15.38 -4.21 22.43
C ASP A 180 16.90 -4.31 22.20
N ASN A 181 17.58 -3.19 21.90
CA ASN A 181 19.00 -3.16 21.55
C ASN A 181 19.36 -4.20 20.47
N PHE A 182 18.53 -4.29 19.43
CA PHE A 182 18.73 -5.23 18.32
C PHE A 182 19.84 -4.74 17.38
N ASP A 183 20.87 -5.56 17.20
CA ASP A 183 21.90 -5.39 16.17
C ASP A 183 21.73 -6.48 15.11
N TYR A 184 21.41 -6.05 13.89
CA TYR A 184 21.21 -6.94 12.75
C TYR A 184 22.43 -7.81 12.45
N ASN A 185 23.66 -7.26 12.51
CA ASN A 185 24.85 -8.02 12.15
C ASN A 185 25.17 -9.12 13.16
N ALA A 186 24.80 -8.91 14.42
CA ALA A 186 25.02 -9.85 15.51
C ALA A 186 23.88 -10.86 15.68
N LYS A 187 22.62 -10.46 15.44
CA LYS A 187 21.42 -11.21 15.82
C LYS A 187 20.50 -11.59 14.65
N LYS A 188 20.93 -11.42 13.40
CA LYS A 188 20.10 -11.81 12.25
C LYS A 188 19.73 -13.29 12.30
N VAL A 189 18.48 -13.59 11.97
CA VAL A 189 17.98 -14.96 11.82
C VAL A 189 18.03 -15.35 10.34
N PRO A 190 18.61 -16.51 9.96
CA PRO A 190 18.61 -17.01 8.59
C PRO A 190 17.21 -17.10 7.99
N PHE A 191 17.09 -16.96 6.66
CA PHE A 191 15.80 -16.94 5.96
C PHE A 191 14.98 -18.23 6.18
N GLU A 192 15.67 -19.36 6.20
CA GLU A 192 15.11 -20.70 6.31
C GLU A 192 14.52 -20.99 7.71
N GLU A 193 15.00 -20.27 8.72
CA GLU A 193 14.56 -20.40 10.12
C GLU A 193 13.40 -19.45 10.47
N ARG A 194 12.95 -18.61 9.52
CA ARG A 194 11.87 -17.65 9.77
C ARG A 194 10.50 -18.29 9.58
N CYS A 195 9.50 -17.73 10.25
CA CYS A 195 8.12 -18.18 10.12
C CYS A 195 7.57 -17.93 8.70
N LEU A 196 6.43 -18.56 8.38
CA LEU A 196 5.81 -18.45 7.06
C LEU A 196 5.47 -17.01 6.66
N LEU A 197 5.07 -16.17 7.62
CA LEU A 197 4.76 -14.76 7.36
C LEU A 197 6.00 -13.96 6.92
N ASP A 198 7.16 -14.21 7.56
CA ASP A 198 8.43 -13.58 7.20
C ASP A 198 8.95 -14.09 5.84
N ARG A 199 8.84 -15.40 5.60
CA ARG A 199 9.22 -15.99 4.31
C ARG A 199 8.36 -15.47 3.17
N TRP A 200 7.06 -15.34 3.40
CA TRP A 200 6.12 -14.79 2.43
C TRP A 200 6.48 -13.36 2.02
N ILE A 201 6.70 -12.44 2.98
CA ILE A 201 6.97 -11.04 2.61
C ILE A 201 8.31 -10.88 1.89
N VAL A 202 9.30 -11.72 2.18
CA VAL A 202 10.59 -11.77 1.47
C VAL A 202 10.41 -12.33 0.06
N SER A 203 9.57 -13.35 -0.13
CA SER A 203 9.20 -13.86 -1.46
C SER A 203 8.56 -12.75 -2.31
N ARG A 204 7.56 -12.06 -1.73
CA ARG A 204 6.90 -10.91 -2.37
C ARG A 204 7.88 -9.79 -2.71
N LEU A 205 8.84 -9.51 -1.83
CA LEU A 205 9.90 -8.52 -2.09
C LEU A 205 10.77 -8.90 -3.30
N ASN A 206 11.18 -10.16 -3.43
CA ASN A 206 11.98 -10.61 -4.57
C ASN A 206 11.19 -10.51 -5.88
N ASN A 207 9.93 -10.91 -5.88
CA ASN A 207 9.04 -10.72 -7.03
C ASN A 207 8.86 -9.23 -7.38
N LEU A 208 8.77 -8.34 -6.39
CA LEU A 208 8.77 -6.90 -6.61
C LEU A 208 10.07 -6.41 -7.26
N ILE A 209 11.25 -6.88 -6.82
CA ILE A 209 12.54 -6.49 -7.42
C ILE A 209 12.56 -6.81 -8.92
N LYS A 210 12.12 -8.02 -9.29
CA LYS A 210 12.02 -8.44 -10.69
C LYS A 210 11.06 -7.53 -11.47
N ASP A 211 9.86 -7.34 -10.94
CA ASP A 211 8.80 -6.56 -11.59
C ASP A 211 9.17 -5.09 -11.81
N VAL A 212 9.79 -4.47 -10.80
CA VAL A 212 10.28 -3.08 -10.87
C VAL A 212 11.38 -2.94 -11.90
N ARG A 213 12.32 -3.89 -11.95
CA ARG A 213 13.42 -3.86 -12.91
C ARG A 213 12.92 -3.95 -14.35
N GLU A 214 12.04 -4.92 -14.65
CA GLU A 214 11.43 -5.06 -15.98
C GLU A 214 10.68 -3.79 -16.42
N LYS A 215 10.01 -3.11 -15.48
CA LYS A 215 9.30 -1.85 -15.74
C LYS A 215 10.23 -0.65 -15.91
N ILE A 216 11.36 -0.59 -15.21
CA ILE A 216 12.37 0.45 -15.40
C ILE A 216 13.04 0.26 -16.77
N ASP A 217 13.44 -0.96 -17.11
CA ASP A 217 14.10 -1.29 -18.38
C ASP A 217 13.21 -0.99 -19.60
N SER A 218 11.89 -0.95 -19.42
CA SER A 218 10.89 -0.59 -20.45
C SER A 218 10.36 0.84 -20.35
N PHE A 219 10.98 1.70 -19.51
CA PHE A 219 10.56 3.09 -19.23
C PHE A 219 9.13 3.22 -18.68
N GLU A 220 8.52 2.14 -18.18
CA GLU A 220 7.23 2.13 -17.51
C GLU A 220 7.33 2.55 -16.03
N LEU A 221 8.07 3.64 -15.76
CA LEU A 221 8.41 4.12 -14.41
C LEU A 221 7.19 4.32 -13.49
N HIS A 222 6.08 4.77 -14.06
CA HIS A 222 4.81 4.94 -13.36
C HIS A 222 4.23 3.63 -12.82
N LYS A 223 4.38 2.52 -13.56
CA LYS A 223 3.98 1.20 -13.09
C LYS A 223 4.96 0.68 -12.04
N ALA A 224 6.26 0.94 -12.21
CA ALA A 224 7.28 0.54 -11.25
C ALA A 224 7.02 1.19 -9.88
N ALA A 225 6.80 2.50 -9.87
CA ALA A 225 6.48 3.25 -8.65
C ALA A 225 5.19 2.73 -7.98
N ARG A 226 4.13 2.46 -8.76
CA ARG A 226 2.88 1.91 -8.22
C ARG A 226 3.04 0.50 -7.66
N ALA A 227 3.83 -0.36 -8.30
CA ALA A 227 4.11 -1.69 -7.77
C ALA A 227 4.78 -1.62 -6.39
N VAL A 228 5.74 -0.69 -6.22
CA VAL A 228 6.38 -0.44 -4.92
C VAL A 228 5.38 0.15 -3.91
N GLU A 229 4.55 1.11 -4.33
CA GLU A 229 3.50 1.70 -3.48
C GLU A 229 2.53 0.64 -2.97
N ASP A 230 2.01 -0.17 -3.87
CA ASP A 230 1.06 -1.24 -3.56
C ASP A 230 1.68 -2.28 -2.62
N PHE A 231 2.93 -2.68 -2.85
CA PHE A 231 3.65 -3.60 -1.96
C PHE A 231 3.81 -3.02 -0.56
N VAL A 232 4.30 -1.79 -0.44
CA VAL A 232 4.51 -1.13 0.87
C VAL A 232 3.18 -0.98 1.62
N ILE A 233 2.12 -0.56 0.95
CA ILE A 233 0.83 -0.31 1.59
C ILE A 233 0.13 -1.63 1.91
N ARG A 234 -0.09 -2.49 0.91
CA ARG A 234 -0.92 -3.69 1.05
C ARG A 234 -0.18 -4.80 1.79
N ASP A 235 1.06 -5.08 1.40
CA ASP A 235 1.78 -6.28 1.85
C ASP A 235 2.58 -5.98 3.12
N VAL A 236 3.36 -4.89 3.14
CA VAL A 236 4.18 -4.53 4.30
C VAL A 236 3.34 -3.94 5.43
N SER A 237 2.69 -2.80 5.21
CA SER A 237 2.01 -2.05 6.28
C SER A 237 0.72 -2.74 6.74
N ASN A 238 -0.20 -3.00 5.81
CA ASN A 238 -1.55 -3.48 6.15
C ASN A 238 -1.62 -4.97 6.49
N TRP A 239 -0.60 -5.77 6.13
CA TRP A 239 -0.60 -7.21 6.37
C TRP A 239 0.56 -7.65 7.25
N TYR A 240 1.79 -7.56 6.75
CA TYR A 240 2.97 -8.09 7.43
C TYR A 240 3.23 -7.44 8.79
N ILE A 241 3.40 -6.11 8.84
CA ILE A 241 3.64 -5.38 10.08
C ILE A 241 2.48 -5.59 11.04
N ARG A 242 1.23 -5.49 10.56
CA ARG A 242 0.04 -5.66 11.39
C ARG A 242 -0.01 -7.03 12.08
N ASN A 243 0.24 -8.11 11.34
CA ASN A 243 0.30 -9.48 11.88
C ASN A 243 1.56 -9.75 12.70
N SER A 244 2.60 -8.94 12.52
CA SER A 244 3.85 -9.07 13.27
C SER A 244 3.87 -8.30 14.59
N ARG A 245 2.94 -7.37 14.86
CA ARG A 245 3.07 -6.45 16.01
C ARG A 245 3.27 -7.16 17.34
N ARG A 246 2.54 -8.25 17.60
CA ARG A 246 2.53 -8.92 18.90
C ARG A 246 3.92 -9.41 19.34
N ARG A 247 4.72 -9.94 18.41
CA ARG A 247 6.04 -10.50 18.75
C ARG A 247 7.06 -9.45 19.18
N PHE A 248 6.85 -8.18 18.82
CA PHE A 248 7.72 -7.08 19.24
C PHE A 248 7.37 -6.51 20.62
N TRP A 249 6.17 -6.81 21.14
CA TRP A 249 5.74 -6.41 22.49
C TRP A 249 6.19 -7.38 23.58
N THR A 250 6.61 -8.58 23.21
CA THR A 250 7.10 -9.59 24.16
C THR A 250 8.43 -9.12 24.76
N GLU A 251 8.56 -9.12 26.09
CA GLU A 251 9.81 -8.73 26.77
C GLU A 251 10.94 -9.73 26.51
N GLU A 252 10.61 -11.01 26.37
CA GLU A 252 11.59 -12.07 26.08
C GLU A 252 12.16 -11.96 24.66
N GLU A 253 13.48 -12.10 24.55
CA GLU A 253 14.17 -12.22 23.27
C GLU A 253 13.98 -13.63 22.69
N THR A 254 12.99 -13.78 21.81
CA THR A 254 12.70 -15.04 21.13
C THR A 254 13.22 -15.06 19.69
N VAL A 255 13.43 -16.24 19.12
CA VAL A 255 13.84 -16.41 17.71
C VAL A 255 12.83 -15.76 16.75
N ASP A 256 11.53 -15.88 17.03
CA ASP A 256 10.48 -15.25 16.20
C ASP A 256 10.56 -13.70 16.24
N LYS A 257 10.82 -13.12 17.41
CA LYS A 257 11.03 -11.68 17.56
C LYS A 257 12.24 -11.20 16.76
N LEU A 258 13.37 -11.91 16.87
CA LEU A 258 14.59 -11.62 16.11
C LEU A 258 14.40 -11.81 14.60
N ALA A 259 13.63 -12.83 14.18
CA ALA A 259 13.29 -13.08 12.79
C ALA A 259 12.46 -11.93 12.19
N GLY A 260 11.53 -11.37 12.97
CA GLY A 260 10.78 -10.19 12.60
C GLY A 260 11.65 -8.95 12.40
N TYR A 261 12.57 -8.67 13.34
CA TYR A 261 13.51 -7.56 13.16
C TYR A 261 14.42 -7.77 11.96
N SER A 262 14.94 -8.97 11.77
CA SER A 262 15.78 -9.33 10.63
C SER A 262 15.07 -9.08 9.30
N THR A 263 13.79 -9.46 9.23
CA THR A 263 12.98 -9.32 8.02
C THR A 263 12.61 -7.88 7.73
N ILE A 264 12.20 -7.09 8.73
CA ILE A 264 11.90 -5.67 8.53
C ILE A 264 13.16 -4.89 8.13
N TYR A 265 14.32 -5.21 8.73
CA TYR A 265 15.59 -4.62 8.34
C TYR A 265 15.90 -4.87 6.86
N GLU A 266 15.85 -6.14 6.42
CA GLU A 266 16.09 -6.51 5.03
C GLU A 266 15.11 -5.84 4.05
N LEU A 267 13.83 -5.76 4.44
CA LEU A 267 12.80 -5.05 3.67
C LEU A 267 13.15 -3.57 3.51
N LEU A 268 13.46 -2.87 4.61
CA LEU A 268 13.75 -1.43 4.56
C LEU A 268 15.03 -1.11 3.80
N VAL A 269 16.08 -1.92 3.97
CA VAL A 269 17.32 -1.77 3.19
C VAL A 269 17.04 -1.94 1.71
N THR A 270 16.32 -3.00 1.32
CA THR A 270 16.03 -3.30 -0.09
C THR A 270 15.09 -2.25 -0.70
N LEU A 271 14.05 -1.83 0.03
CA LEU A 271 13.15 -0.77 -0.39
C LEU A 271 13.89 0.55 -0.58
N SER A 272 14.83 0.90 0.32
CA SER A 272 15.66 2.10 0.16
C SER A 272 16.43 2.06 -1.16
N LYS A 273 17.02 0.91 -1.51
CA LYS A 273 17.73 0.74 -2.78
C LYS A 273 16.81 0.81 -4.00
N LEU A 274 15.65 0.13 -3.96
CA LEU A 274 14.66 0.15 -5.04
C LEU A 274 14.13 1.55 -5.31
N THR A 275 13.92 2.33 -4.25
CA THR A 275 13.28 3.66 -4.31
C THR A 275 14.26 4.81 -4.48
N ALA A 276 15.56 4.60 -4.27
CA ALA A 276 16.58 5.66 -4.37
C ALA A 276 16.56 6.46 -5.70
N PRO A 277 16.34 5.85 -6.89
CA PRO A 277 16.19 6.61 -8.14
C PRO A 277 14.95 7.52 -8.16
N PHE A 278 13.91 7.17 -7.41
CA PHE A 278 12.63 7.87 -7.38
C PHE A 278 12.60 8.95 -6.29
N VAL A 279 12.98 8.59 -5.05
CA VAL A 279 12.86 9.42 -3.84
C VAL A 279 14.19 9.44 -3.06
N PRO A 280 15.22 10.11 -3.60
CA PRO A 280 16.60 9.94 -3.14
C PRO A 280 16.86 10.36 -1.68
N PHE A 281 16.09 11.31 -1.12
CA PHE A 281 16.40 11.85 0.21
C PHE A 281 15.90 10.94 1.32
N ILE A 282 14.66 10.45 1.24
CA ILE A 282 14.08 9.54 2.24
C ILE A 282 14.78 8.18 2.18
N SER A 283 15.11 7.68 0.99
CA SER A 283 15.85 6.43 0.80
C SER A 283 17.23 6.51 1.43
N GLU A 284 17.96 7.61 1.20
CA GLU A 284 19.26 7.87 1.83
C GLU A 284 19.15 7.93 3.35
N LYS A 285 18.16 8.68 3.86
CA LYS A 285 17.96 8.86 5.30
C LYS A 285 17.71 7.53 5.99
N ILE A 286 16.79 6.71 5.47
CA ILE A 286 16.47 5.39 6.05
C ILE A 286 17.68 4.47 5.96
N TYR A 287 18.31 4.35 4.78
CA TYR A 287 19.44 3.47 4.56
C TYR A 287 20.60 3.75 5.52
N ARG A 288 20.98 5.03 5.68
CA ARG A 288 22.04 5.43 6.59
C ARG A 288 21.67 5.26 8.06
N SER A 289 20.42 5.55 8.43
CA SER A 289 19.93 5.35 9.79
C SER A 289 19.90 3.87 10.21
N LEU A 290 19.74 2.95 9.27
CA LEU A 290 19.87 1.50 9.50
C LEU A 290 21.34 1.03 9.58
N GLY A 291 22.32 1.91 9.35
CA GLY A 291 23.74 1.53 9.32
C GLY A 291 24.08 0.57 8.18
N ALA A 292 23.30 0.55 7.10
CA ALA A 292 23.47 -0.39 5.98
C ALA A 292 24.67 -0.06 5.06
N GLY A 293 25.23 1.15 5.18
CA GLY A 293 26.41 1.58 4.42
C GLY A 293 26.54 3.11 4.41
N GLU A 294 27.49 3.60 3.62
CA GLU A 294 27.80 5.04 3.52
C GLU A 294 26.65 5.84 2.89
N SER A 295 26.17 5.40 1.72
CA SER A 295 25.06 6.01 0.99
C SER A 295 24.35 4.95 0.15
N VAL A 296 23.02 5.07 0.01
CA VAL A 296 22.24 4.19 -0.87
C VAL A 296 22.60 4.41 -2.33
N HIS A 297 23.07 5.60 -2.69
CA HIS A 297 23.41 6.00 -4.06
C HIS A 297 24.76 5.44 -4.54
N LEU A 298 25.53 4.83 -3.64
CA LEU A 298 26.82 4.19 -3.93
C LEU A 298 26.73 2.65 -3.91
N CYS A 299 25.54 2.09 -3.70
CA CYS A 299 25.35 0.65 -3.61
C CYS A 299 24.81 0.05 -4.92
N ASN A 300 25.01 -1.26 -5.10
CA ASN A 300 24.43 -1.98 -6.23
C ASN A 300 22.89 -1.99 -6.14
N TYR A 301 22.24 -1.81 -7.29
CA TYR A 301 20.79 -1.95 -7.39
C TYR A 301 20.37 -3.40 -7.05
N PRO A 302 19.20 -3.62 -6.40
CA PRO A 302 18.77 -4.94 -5.99
C PRO A 302 18.63 -5.91 -7.16
N VAL A 303 18.92 -7.18 -6.91
CA VAL A 303 18.86 -8.26 -7.90
C VAL A 303 17.88 -9.31 -7.42
N TYR A 304 17.07 -9.82 -8.35
CA TYR A 304 16.14 -10.92 -8.10
C TYR A 304 16.91 -12.18 -7.64
N ASP A 305 16.42 -12.80 -6.57
CA ASP A 305 16.93 -14.08 -6.06
C ASP A 305 15.79 -15.10 -6.02
N ASP A 306 15.82 -16.02 -6.98
CA ASP A 306 14.83 -17.10 -7.13
C ASP A 306 14.77 -18.01 -5.90
N SER A 307 15.90 -18.22 -5.23
CA SER A 307 16.00 -19.09 -4.05
C SER A 307 15.23 -18.57 -2.84
N ARG A 308 14.85 -17.28 -2.86
CA ARG A 308 14.06 -16.62 -1.83
C ARG A 308 12.61 -16.38 -2.25
N THR A 309 12.16 -17.03 -3.33
CA THR A 309 10.77 -17.02 -3.77
C THR A 309 10.05 -18.33 -3.45
N ASP A 310 8.77 -18.25 -3.13
CA ASP A 310 7.90 -19.36 -2.76
C ASP A 310 6.49 -19.10 -3.32
N GLY A 311 6.28 -19.51 -4.58
CA GLY A 311 5.03 -19.26 -5.29
C GLY A 311 3.81 -19.98 -4.69
N GLU A 312 4.02 -21.13 -4.05
CA GLU A 312 2.95 -21.86 -3.36
C GLU A 312 2.52 -21.08 -2.11
N LEU A 313 3.47 -20.62 -1.30
CA LEU A 313 3.19 -19.80 -0.12
C LEU A 313 2.51 -18.47 -0.49
N GLU A 314 2.93 -17.83 -1.56
CA GLU A 314 2.26 -16.62 -2.07
C GLU A 314 0.80 -16.87 -2.43
N ARG A 315 0.52 -17.95 -3.17
CA ARG A 315 -0.85 -18.33 -3.55
C ARG A 315 -1.71 -18.65 -2.33
N LYS A 316 -1.19 -19.43 -1.38
CA LYS A 316 -1.90 -19.74 -0.12
C LYS A 316 -2.20 -18.47 0.68
N MET A 317 -1.25 -17.54 0.77
CA MET A 317 -1.47 -16.27 1.48
C MET A 317 -2.50 -15.37 0.79
N ASP A 318 -2.54 -15.33 -0.54
CA ASP A 318 -3.56 -14.58 -1.27
C ASP A 318 -4.97 -15.14 -0.95
N LYS A 319 -5.13 -16.47 -0.89
CA LYS A 319 -6.38 -17.09 -0.41
C LYS A 319 -6.73 -16.71 1.02
N VAL A 320 -5.76 -16.74 1.94
CA VAL A 320 -5.97 -16.30 3.33
C VAL A 320 -6.48 -14.86 3.38
N ARG A 321 -5.96 -13.97 2.54
CA ARG A 321 -6.40 -12.57 2.45
C ARG A 321 -7.82 -12.44 1.89
N ASP A 322 -8.14 -13.19 0.84
CA ASP A 322 -9.48 -13.20 0.24
C ASP A 322 -10.53 -13.74 1.22
N ILE A 323 -10.23 -14.86 1.88
CA ILE A 323 -11.09 -15.48 2.91
C ILE A 323 -11.27 -14.53 4.10
N THR A 324 -10.21 -13.82 4.51
CA THR A 324 -10.29 -12.80 5.56
C THR A 324 -11.27 -11.69 5.18
N GLU A 325 -11.21 -11.18 3.96
CA GLU A 325 -12.10 -10.13 3.49
C GLU A 325 -13.56 -10.61 3.37
N MET A 326 -13.76 -11.84 2.87
CA MET A 326 -15.06 -12.50 2.86
C MET A 326 -15.65 -12.61 4.26
N ALA A 327 -14.86 -13.08 5.23
CA ALA A 327 -15.28 -13.20 6.62
C ALA A 327 -15.64 -11.82 7.22
N ARG A 328 -14.81 -10.80 7.01
CA ARG A 328 -15.05 -9.43 7.49
C ARG A 328 -16.33 -8.84 6.90
N SER A 329 -16.53 -9.02 5.60
CA SER A 329 -17.75 -8.61 4.90
C SER A 329 -18.99 -9.32 5.44
N LEU A 330 -18.90 -10.63 5.68
CA LEU A 330 -19.99 -11.41 6.27
C LEU A 330 -20.33 -10.95 7.69
N ARG A 331 -19.31 -10.68 8.52
CA ARG A 331 -19.49 -10.11 9.87
C ARG A 331 -20.20 -8.76 9.81
N ALA A 332 -19.76 -7.86 8.94
CA ALA A 332 -20.37 -6.55 8.76
C ALA A 332 -21.83 -6.66 8.33
N LYS A 333 -22.16 -7.57 7.40
CA LYS A 333 -23.54 -7.87 6.97
C LYS A 333 -24.43 -8.38 8.11
N ARG A 334 -23.84 -9.08 9.09
CA ARG A 334 -24.52 -9.55 10.31
C ARG A 334 -24.50 -8.54 11.46
N GLY A 335 -23.92 -7.35 11.26
CA GLY A 335 -23.79 -6.32 12.30
C GLY A 335 -22.79 -6.67 13.41
N ILE A 336 -21.93 -7.67 13.20
CA ILE A 336 -20.96 -8.14 14.18
C ILE A 336 -19.65 -7.38 14.00
N LYS A 337 -19.27 -6.56 14.99
CA LYS A 337 -18.03 -5.78 14.96
C LYS A 337 -16.80 -6.69 15.01
N LEU A 338 -15.73 -6.33 14.29
CA LEU A 338 -14.52 -7.17 14.22
C LEU A 338 -13.82 -7.35 15.57
N ARG A 339 -13.85 -6.36 16.48
CA ARG A 339 -13.19 -6.48 17.80
C ARG A 339 -13.80 -7.54 18.70
N TYR A 340 -15.06 -7.90 18.48
CA TYR A 340 -15.76 -8.94 19.22
C TYR A 340 -15.38 -10.31 18.65
N PRO A 341 -14.63 -11.14 19.39
CA PRO A 341 -14.26 -12.44 18.86
C PRO A 341 -15.51 -13.30 18.61
N LEU A 342 -15.43 -14.15 17.58
CA LEU A 342 -16.39 -15.24 17.40
C LEU A 342 -15.76 -16.55 17.89
N SER A 343 -16.58 -17.53 18.22
CA SER A 343 -16.09 -18.83 18.69
C SER A 343 -15.30 -19.53 17.59
N LYS A 344 -15.85 -19.61 16.39
CA LYS A 344 -15.29 -20.45 15.34
C LYS A 344 -15.60 -19.94 13.93
N ALA A 345 -14.64 -20.14 13.03
CA ALA A 345 -14.86 -20.12 11.59
C ALA A 345 -14.62 -21.51 11.00
N VAL A 346 -15.39 -21.88 9.97
CA VAL A 346 -15.13 -23.06 9.15
C VAL A 346 -14.88 -22.61 7.72
N ILE A 347 -13.77 -23.06 7.17
CA ILE A 347 -13.29 -22.72 5.84
C ILE A 347 -13.44 -23.95 4.96
N VAL A 348 -14.08 -23.77 3.81
CA VAL A 348 -14.10 -24.77 2.74
C VAL A 348 -13.35 -24.15 1.58
N SER A 349 -12.18 -24.68 1.29
CA SER A 349 -11.27 -24.22 0.23
C SER A 349 -10.84 -25.40 -0.60
N ASP A 350 -10.59 -25.16 -1.89
CA ASP A 350 -9.99 -26.15 -2.79
C ASP A 350 -8.47 -26.27 -2.62
N GLU A 351 -7.85 -25.42 -1.81
CA GLU A 351 -6.42 -25.48 -1.47
C GLU A 351 -6.20 -25.60 0.03
N ASP A 352 -5.23 -26.43 0.41
CA ASP A 352 -4.84 -26.58 1.81
C ASP A 352 -4.01 -25.37 2.28
N ILE A 353 -4.67 -24.50 3.05
CA ILE A 353 -4.09 -23.32 3.70
C ILE A 353 -3.95 -23.52 5.22
N SER A 354 -4.01 -24.76 5.72
CA SER A 354 -4.00 -25.06 7.15
C SER A 354 -2.74 -24.57 7.88
N ASP A 355 -1.59 -24.55 7.19
CA ASP A 355 -0.33 -24.01 7.71
C ASP A 355 -0.39 -22.50 8.03
N LEU A 356 -1.38 -21.78 7.49
CA LEU A 356 -1.62 -20.35 7.71
C LEU A 356 -2.86 -20.08 8.57
N ALA A 357 -3.44 -21.12 9.19
CA ALA A 357 -4.67 -21.01 9.97
C ALA A 357 -4.57 -20.01 11.12
N ASP A 358 -3.40 -19.87 11.75
CA ASP A 358 -3.20 -18.90 12.83
C ASP A 358 -3.33 -17.45 12.38
N ILE A 359 -2.80 -17.12 11.19
CA ILE A 359 -2.96 -15.78 10.60
C ILE A 359 -4.44 -15.54 10.34
N LEU A 360 -5.12 -16.51 9.72
CA LEU A 360 -6.55 -16.41 9.43
C LEU A 360 -7.40 -16.25 10.71
N ARG A 361 -7.08 -17.00 11.76
CA ARG A 361 -7.72 -16.95 13.08
C ARG A 361 -7.63 -15.56 13.70
N GLU A 362 -6.45 -14.95 13.66
CA GLU A 362 -6.23 -13.59 14.18
C GLU A 362 -6.91 -12.52 13.32
N GLU A 363 -6.85 -12.68 12.00
CA GLU A 363 -7.38 -11.74 11.01
C GLU A 363 -8.92 -11.65 10.97
N ILE A 364 -9.58 -12.79 11.13
CA ILE A 364 -11.05 -12.92 11.24
C ILE A 364 -11.51 -12.62 12.68
N ASN A 365 -10.59 -12.70 13.65
CA ASN A 365 -10.84 -12.65 15.09
C ASN A 365 -11.84 -13.72 15.54
N VAL A 366 -11.42 -14.98 15.42
CA VAL A 366 -12.12 -16.17 15.92
C VAL A 366 -11.26 -16.92 16.93
N LYS A 367 -11.85 -17.78 17.77
CA LYS A 367 -11.07 -18.64 18.69
C LYS A 367 -10.50 -19.85 17.97
N GLU A 368 -11.20 -20.36 16.99
CA GLU A 368 -10.81 -21.55 16.23
C GLU A 368 -11.13 -21.38 14.74
N VAL A 369 -10.26 -21.95 13.91
CA VAL A 369 -10.46 -22.09 12.47
C VAL A 369 -10.43 -23.59 12.18
N GLU A 370 -11.48 -24.11 11.57
CA GLU A 370 -11.54 -25.49 11.09
C GLU A 370 -11.64 -25.52 9.57
N PHE A 371 -11.12 -26.59 8.97
CA PHE A 371 -11.22 -26.85 7.55
C PHE A 371 -12.21 -28.00 7.31
N SER A 372 -13.06 -27.85 6.30
CA SER A 372 -14.10 -28.82 5.95
C SER A 372 -14.20 -28.96 4.44
N ASP A 373 -14.68 -30.11 3.96
CA ASP A 373 -14.95 -30.34 2.53
C ASP A 373 -16.35 -29.85 2.11
N SER A 374 -17.19 -29.46 3.07
CA SER A 374 -18.58 -29.08 2.77
C SER A 374 -19.18 -28.10 3.79
N THR A 375 -20.08 -27.26 3.29
CA THR A 375 -20.95 -26.38 4.10
C THR A 375 -22.26 -27.06 4.53
N ALA A 376 -22.56 -28.26 4.03
CA ALA A 376 -23.81 -28.98 4.31
C ALA A 376 -24.14 -29.13 5.81
N PRO A 377 -23.18 -29.36 6.73
CA PRO A 377 -23.48 -29.42 8.17
C PRO A 377 -24.04 -28.12 8.76
N PHE A 378 -23.82 -26.97 8.10
CA PHE A 378 -24.21 -25.64 8.55
C PHE A 378 -25.45 -25.11 7.82
N MET A 379 -26.04 -25.92 6.95
CA MET A 379 -27.29 -25.63 6.25
C MET A 379 -28.42 -26.51 6.75
N GLU A 380 -29.62 -25.97 6.76
CA GLU A 380 -30.87 -26.68 6.99
C GLU A 380 -31.79 -26.50 5.79
N SER A 381 -32.53 -27.56 5.46
CA SER A 381 -33.60 -27.45 4.48
C SER A 381 -34.80 -26.79 5.13
N VAL A 382 -35.40 -25.80 4.47
CA VAL A 382 -36.63 -25.17 4.91
C VAL A 382 -37.69 -25.25 3.82
N VAL A 383 -38.94 -25.33 4.24
CA VAL A 383 -40.07 -25.39 3.32
C VAL A 383 -40.47 -23.96 2.95
N LYS A 384 -40.24 -23.57 1.71
CA LYS A 384 -40.70 -22.31 1.14
C LYS A 384 -42.01 -22.53 0.38
N PRO A 385 -43.10 -21.82 0.71
CA PRO A 385 -44.35 -21.93 -0.05
C PRO A 385 -44.17 -21.50 -1.50
N ASN A 386 -44.72 -22.29 -2.43
CA ASN A 386 -44.74 -21.94 -3.85
C ASN A 386 -45.93 -21.02 -4.15
N TYR A 387 -45.77 -19.72 -3.92
CA TYR A 387 -46.84 -18.74 -4.12
C TYR A 387 -47.44 -18.75 -5.54
N ALA A 388 -46.65 -19.12 -6.57
CA ALA A 388 -47.12 -19.22 -7.94
C ALA A 388 -48.11 -20.38 -8.15
N ALA A 389 -47.95 -21.48 -7.42
CA ALA A 389 -48.89 -22.61 -7.44
C ALA A 389 -50.06 -22.40 -6.49
N LEU A 390 -49.81 -21.82 -5.31
CA LEU A 390 -50.82 -21.61 -4.27
C LEU A 390 -51.83 -20.51 -4.64
N GLY A 391 -51.40 -19.46 -5.35
CA GLY A 391 -52.27 -18.34 -5.74
C GLY A 391 -53.49 -18.79 -6.58
N PRO A 392 -53.30 -19.48 -7.72
CA PRO A 392 -54.40 -19.99 -8.53
C PRO A 392 -55.27 -21.03 -7.80
N LYS A 393 -54.67 -21.87 -6.94
CA LYS A 393 -55.38 -22.93 -6.20
C LYS A 393 -56.29 -22.40 -5.10
N PHE A 394 -55.78 -21.50 -4.26
CA PHE A 394 -56.45 -21.07 -3.03
C PHE A 394 -57.00 -19.64 -3.07
N LYS A 395 -56.71 -18.86 -4.13
CA LYS A 395 -57.19 -17.49 -4.33
C LYS A 395 -56.99 -16.63 -3.07
N ASP A 396 -58.07 -16.18 -2.45
CA ASP A 396 -58.11 -15.38 -1.23
C ASP A 396 -57.54 -16.10 0.01
N LYS A 397 -57.51 -17.44 0.01
CA LYS A 397 -56.93 -18.26 1.09
C LYS A 397 -55.45 -18.60 0.88
N SER A 398 -54.79 -18.11 -0.18
CA SER A 398 -53.40 -18.46 -0.48
C SER A 398 -52.41 -18.01 0.60
N GLY A 399 -52.70 -16.91 1.32
CA GLY A 399 -51.88 -16.45 2.43
C GLY A 399 -51.92 -17.37 3.65
N GLU A 400 -53.10 -17.91 3.97
CA GLU A 400 -53.30 -18.91 5.02
C GLU A 400 -52.57 -20.21 4.67
N ALA A 401 -52.77 -20.72 3.45
CA ALA A 401 -52.10 -21.91 2.94
C ALA A 401 -50.56 -21.78 3.01
N ALA A 402 -50.02 -20.65 2.55
CA ALA A 402 -48.58 -20.38 2.60
C ALA A 402 -48.04 -20.35 4.04
N SER A 403 -48.77 -19.72 4.98
CA SER A 403 -48.34 -19.66 6.39
C SER A 403 -48.32 -21.04 7.06
N ILE A 404 -49.24 -21.94 6.71
CA ILE A 404 -49.26 -23.30 7.27
C ILE A 404 -48.15 -24.13 6.64
N ILE A 405 -48.03 -24.11 5.31
CA ILE A 405 -47.00 -24.85 4.56
C ILE A 405 -45.59 -24.46 5.01
N SER A 406 -45.32 -23.17 5.24
CA SER A 406 -44.00 -22.70 5.70
C SER A 406 -43.57 -23.21 7.08
N ARG A 407 -44.50 -23.76 7.88
CA ARG A 407 -44.23 -24.30 9.23
C ARG A 407 -44.03 -25.82 9.24
N LEU A 408 -44.27 -26.49 8.11
CA LEU A 408 -44.06 -27.93 7.97
C LEU A 408 -42.55 -28.24 7.90
N SER A 409 -42.16 -29.40 8.42
CA SER A 409 -40.77 -29.85 8.27
C SER A 409 -40.52 -30.39 6.86
N PRO A 410 -39.29 -30.24 6.31
CA PRO A 410 -38.92 -30.80 5.01
C PRO A 410 -39.20 -32.29 4.86
N ASP A 411 -39.06 -33.06 5.94
CA ASP A 411 -39.25 -34.51 5.94
C ASP A 411 -40.73 -34.91 5.83
N ASN A 412 -41.64 -34.06 6.31
CA ASN A 412 -43.06 -34.38 6.46
C ASN A 412 -43.99 -33.49 5.63
N VAL A 413 -43.46 -32.52 4.88
CA VAL A 413 -44.28 -31.60 4.06
C VAL A 413 -45.01 -32.33 2.94
N ARG A 414 -44.42 -33.38 2.38
CA ARG A 414 -45.00 -34.16 1.29
C ARG A 414 -46.17 -35.00 1.82
N GLY A 415 -47.37 -34.77 1.30
CA GLY A 415 -48.57 -35.47 1.74
C GLY A 415 -49.08 -35.02 3.12
N ALA A 416 -48.58 -33.90 3.65
CA ALA A 416 -49.11 -33.33 4.88
C ALA A 416 -50.57 -32.92 4.70
N LYS A 417 -51.43 -33.31 5.64
CA LYS A 417 -52.83 -32.87 5.69
C LYS A 417 -52.92 -31.59 6.49
N ILE A 418 -53.37 -30.52 5.84
CA ILE A 418 -53.51 -29.18 6.41
C ILE A 418 -54.95 -28.70 6.24
N GLU A 419 -55.46 -27.93 7.19
CA GLU A 419 -56.79 -27.35 7.12
C GLU A 419 -56.70 -25.91 6.59
N ILE A 420 -57.41 -25.59 5.51
CA ILE A 420 -57.41 -24.26 4.89
C ILE A 420 -58.85 -23.76 4.77
N GLY A 421 -59.24 -22.84 5.65
CA GLY A 421 -60.60 -22.30 5.73
C GLY A 421 -61.70 -23.37 5.80
N GLY A 422 -61.51 -24.39 6.65
CA GLY A 422 -62.49 -25.42 7.00
C GLY A 422 -62.49 -26.69 6.15
N GLU A 423 -61.62 -26.80 5.15
CA GLU A 423 -61.45 -27.99 4.30
C GLU A 423 -60.07 -28.60 4.49
N GLU A 424 -59.99 -29.94 4.57
CA GLU A 424 -58.74 -30.69 4.65
C GLU A 424 -58.10 -30.78 3.26
N TYR A 425 -56.84 -30.35 3.16
CA TYR A 425 -56.06 -30.34 1.94
C TYR A 425 -54.75 -31.12 2.13
N GLU A 426 -54.39 -31.93 1.14
CA GLU A 426 -53.13 -32.67 1.13
C GLU A 426 -52.07 -31.92 0.32
N VAL A 427 -50.93 -31.61 0.94
CA VAL A 427 -49.84 -30.85 0.33
C VAL A 427 -49.14 -31.67 -0.75
N SER A 428 -49.10 -31.12 -1.97
CA SER A 428 -48.46 -31.73 -3.14
C SER A 428 -47.06 -31.16 -3.39
N ASP A 429 -46.22 -31.89 -4.15
CA ASP A 429 -44.85 -31.48 -4.50
C ASP A 429 -44.77 -30.12 -5.23
N GLY A 430 -45.88 -29.68 -5.84
CA GLY A 430 -45.96 -28.37 -6.51
C GLY A 430 -46.26 -27.19 -5.57
N ASP A 431 -46.71 -27.45 -4.34
CA ASP A 431 -47.17 -26.42 -3.40
C ASP A 431 -46.03 -25.78 -2.58
N TYR A 432 -44.83 -26.36 -2.63
CA TYR A 432 -43.67 -25.90 -1.89
C TYR A 432 -42.37 -26.08 -2.69
N ILE A 433 -41.30 -25.43 -2.22
CA ILE A 433 -39.93 -25.55 -2.69
C ILE A 433 -39.06 -25.82 -1.46
N LEU A 434 -38.17 -26.81 -1.53
CA LEU A 434 -37.14 -26.99 -0.51
C LEU A 434 -36.01 -26.01 -0.80
N GLU A 435 -35.81 -25.06 0.11
CA GLU A 435 -34.74 -24.07 0.04
C GLU A 435 -33.68 -24.43 1.09
N GLN A 436 -32.40 -24.33 0.72
CA GLN A 436 -31.32 -24.43 1.72
C GLN A 436 -31.18 -23.07 2.40
N LYS A 437 -31.21 -23.08 3.73
CA LYS A 437 -31.01 -21.90 4.57
C LYS A 437 -29.87 -22.18 5.53
N GLU A 438 -29.13 -21.15 5.92
CA GLU A 438 -28.14 -21.26 7.00
C GLU A 438 -28.83 -21.67 8.29
N LYS A 439 -28.24 -22.62 9.04
CA LYS A 439 -28.71 -22.97 10.38
C LYS A 439 -28.63 -21.76 11.31
N GLU A 440 -29.56 -21.69 12.27
CA GLU A 440 -29.52 -20.69 13.32
C GLU A 440 -28.16 -20.70 14.04
N GLY A 441 -27.61 -19.50 14.30
CA GLY A 441 -26.27 -19.34 14.89
C GLY A 441 -25.11 -19.36 13.88
N PHE A 442 -25.36 -19.65 12.60
CA PHE A 442 -24.32 -19.63 11.55
C PHE A 442 -24.61 -18.61 10.46
N ALA A 443 -23.54 -18.11 9.85
CA ALA A 443 -23.60 -17.29 8.65
C ALA A 443 -22.61 -17.84 7.62
N ILE A 444 -22.98 -17.87 6.35
CA ILE A 444 -22.18 -18.45 5.27
C ILE A 444 -22.03 -17.42 4.15
N VAL A 445 -20.84 -17.36 3.57
CA VAL A 445 -20.57 -16.62 2.33
C VAL A 445 -19.75 -17.48 1.40
N GLU A 446 -20.03 -17.38 0.11
CA GLU A 446 -19.30 -18.03 -0.97
C GLU A 446 -18.76 -16.96 -1.92
N SER A 447 -17.53 -17.14 -2.39
CA SER A 447 -16.96 -16.36 -3.49
C SER A 447 -15.84 -17.15 -4.16
N ASN A 448 -15.86 -17.24 -5.49
CA ASN A 448 -14.81 -17.88 -6.29
C ASN A 448 -14.46 -19.33 -5.87
N GLY A 449 -15.42 -20.11 -5.38
CA GLY A 449 -15.19 -21.49 -4.92
C GLY A 449 -14.72 -21.61 -3.47
N GLU A 450 -14.46 -20.49 -2.79
CA GLU A 450 -14.16 -20.45 -1.37
C GLU A 450 -15.46 -20.27 -0.58
N HIS A 451 -15.61 -20.98 0.55
CA HIS A 451 -16.69 -20.74 1.49
C HIS A 451 -16.18 -20.42 2.89
N VAL A 452 -16.81 -19.42 3.52
CA VAL A 452 -16.56 -19.07 4.91
C VAL A 452 -17.85 -19.22 5.69
N VAL A 453 -17.81 -20.05 6.73
CA VAL A 453 -18.86 -20.21 7.72
C VAL A 453 -18.39 -19.55 9.02
N LEU A 454 -19.21 -18.67 9.58
CA LEU A 454 -18.96 -18.04 10.88
C LEU A 454 -20.02 -18.51 11.89
N CYS A 455 -19.57 -18.95 13.06
CA CYS A 455 -20.45 -19.10 14.21
C CYS A 455 -20.73 -17.71 14.79
N THR A 456 -21.97 -17.23 14.64
CA THR A 456 -22.40 -15.87 14.98
C THR A 456 -22.90 -15.72 16.41
N GLU A 457 -23.06 -16.82 17.14
CA GLU A 457 -23.51 -16.79 18.53
C GLU A 457 -22.46 -16.10 19.42
N GLN A 458 -22.88 -15.07 20.16
CA GLN A 458 -22.02 -14.33 21.08
C GLN A 458 -22.28 -14.76 22.52
N THR A 459 -21.36 -15.55 23.08
CA THR A 459 -21.41 -15.90 24.51
C THR A 459 -21.06 -14.68 25.38
N PRO A 460 -21.48 -14.65 26.66
CA PRO A 460 -21.12 -13.58 27.58
C PRO A 460 -19.60 -13.31 27.66
N GLU A 461 -18.79 -14.36 27.56
CA GLU A 461 -17.32 -14.27 27.60
C GLU A 461 -16.74 -13.60 26.35
N LEU A 462 -17.31 -13.87 25.18
CA LEU A 462 -16.91 -13.23 23.91
C LEU A 462 -17.32 -11.76 23.90
N ILE A 463 -18.49 -11.44 24.45
CA ILE A 463 -18.95 -10.06 24.62
C ILE A 463 -18.02 -9.29 25.55
N ALA A 464 -17.68 -9.85 26.72
CA ALA A 464 -16.76 -9.23 27.67
C ALA A 464 -15.36 -8.99 27.07
N GLU A 465 -14.86 -9.91 26.25
CA GLU A 465 -13.59 -9.75 25.54
C GLU A 465 -13.64 -8.67 24.44
N GLY A 466 -14.71 -8.62 23.65
CA GLY A 466 -14.87 -7.58 22.64
C GLY A 466 -14.97 -6.19 23.27
N PHE A 467 -15.71 -6.09 24.37
CA PHE A 467 -15.91 -4.85 25.11
C PHE A 467 -14.62 -4.37 25.80
N SER A 468 -13.83 -5.27 26.38
CA SER A 468 -12.52 -4.92 26.95
C SER A 468 -11.55 -4.37 25.90
N ARG A 469 -11.58 -4.90 24.67
CA ARG A 469 -10.79 -4.37 23.54
C ARG A 469 -11.23 -2.98 23.08
N GLU A 470 -12.54 -2.67 23.14
CA GLU A 470 -13.02 -1.30 22.89
C GLU A 470 -12.54 -0.33 23.98
N ILE A 471 -12.57 -0.74 25.25
CA ILE A 471 -12.01 0.04 26.37
C ILE A 471 -10.52 0.31 26.15
N VAL A 472 -9.72 -0.73 25.89
CA VAL A 472 -8.27 -0.59 25.64
C VAL A 472 -8.01 0.43 24.53
N ARG A 473 -8.76 0.38 23.42
CA ARG A 473 -8.62 1.36 22.33
C ARG A 473 -8.84 2.80 22.80
N ARG A 474 -9.87 3.04 23.61
CA ARG A 474 -10.22 4.38 24.10
C ARG A 474 -9.18 4.90 25.07
N VAL A 475 -8.66 4.03 25.94
CA VAL A 475 -7.56 4.37 26.85
C VAL A 475 -6.30 4.70 26.06
N GLN A 476 -5.95 3.91 25.03
CA GLN A 476 -4.80 4.20 24.16
C GLN A 476 -4.98 5.50 23.35
N GLU A 477 -6.19 5.79 22.89
CA GLU A 477 -6.53 7.09 22.29
C GLU A 477 -6.30 8.24 23.28
N MET A 478 -6.72 8.08 24.54
CA MET A 478 -6.48 9.08 25.60
C MET A 478 -4.99 9.23 25.94
N ARG A 479 -4.21 8.14 26.00
CA ARG A 479 -2.76 8.20 26.21
C ARG A 479 -2.08 9.04 25.12
N LYS A 480 -2.52 8.86 23.87
CA LYS A 480 -2.03 9.68 22.74
C LYS A 480 -2.48 11.13 22.84
N ASP A 481 -3.74 11.39 23.20
CA ASP A 481 -4.25 12.76 23.39
C ASP A 481 -3.50 13.49 24.54
N MET A 482 -2.97 12.73 25.51
CA MET A 482 -2.15 13.22 26.63
C MET A 482 -0.65 13.32 26.32
N ASP A 483 -0.21 12.98 25.11
CA ASP A 483 1.20 12.95 24.70
C ASP A 483 2.09 12.11 25.64
N LEU A 484 1.55 10.97 26.10
CA LEU A 484 2.28 10.04 26.97
C LEU A 484 3.26 9.19 26.17
N ASP A 485 4.45 8.98 26.74
CA ASP A 485 5.44 8.08 26.18
C ASP A 485 4.95 6.62 26.24
N MET A 486 5.50 5.76 25.37
CA MET A 486 5.17 4.33 25.33
C MET A 486 5.49 3.63 26.67
N GLU A 487 6.44 4.17 27.44
CA GLU A 487 6.88 3.65 28.74
C GLU A 487 6.06 4.11 29.94
N ASP A 488 5.26 5.17 29.77
CA ASP A 488 4.52 5.77 30.87
C ASP A 488 3.48 4.80 31.46
N VAL A 489 3.46 4.74 32.79
CA VAL A 489 2.50 3.95 33.56
C VAL A 489 1.32 4.84 33.96
N ILE A 490 0.10 4.30 33.91
CA ILE A 490 -1.13 5.05 34.21
C ILE A 490 -2.01 4.38 35.27
N GLU A 491 -2.90 5.14 35.89
CA GLU A 491 -4.10 4.60 36.53
C GLU A 491 -5.31 4.82 35.60
N THR A 492 -6.15 3.79 35.47
CA THR A 492 -7.37 3.83 34.67
C THR A 492 -8.59 3.68 35.57
N SER A 493 -9.58 4.55 35.41
CA SER A 493 -10.88 4.45 36.06
C SER A 493 -12.01 4.47 35.02
N ILE A 494 -13.02 3.61 35.20
CA ILE A 494 -14.07 3.41 34.18
C ILE A 494 -15.44 3.38 34.85
N ASP A 495 -16.33 4.27 34.40
CA ASP A 495 -17.70 4.40 34.90
C ASP A 495 -18.64 3.38 34.27
N ILE A 496 -18.46 2.12 34.68
CA ILE A 496 -19.30 0.96 34.32
C ILE A 496 -19.40 -0.01 35.52
N ASP A 497 -20.34 -0.96 35.43
CA ASP A 497 -20.29 -2.18 36.23
C ASP A 497 -19.10 -3.05 35.77
N GLY A 498 -18.20 -3.39 36.69
CA GLY A 498 -17.04 -4.26 36.44
C GLY A 498 -17.42 -5.64 35.91
N GLY A 499 -18.66 -6.11 36.17
CA GLY A 499 -19.20 -7.34 35.59
C GLY A 499 -19.17 -7.38 34.05
N ARG A 500 -19.16 -6.23 33.38
CA ARG A 500 -19.10 -6.12 31.90
C ARG A 500 -17.77 -6.59 31.30
N VAL A 501 -16.70 -6.61 32.08
CA VAL A 501 -15.35 -7.03 31.66
C VAL A 501 -14.79 -8.16 32.52
N LYS A 502 -15.68 -8.91 33.18
CA LYS A 502 -15.32 -9.96 34.14
C LYS A 502 -14.30 -10.93 33.54
N GLY A 503 -13.15 -11.08 34.20
CA GLY A 503 -12.06 -11.97 33.78
C GLY A 503 -11.15 -11.37 32.71
N ARG A 504 -11.27 -10.08 32.40
CA ARG A 504 -10.45 -9.34 31.42
C ARG A 504 -9.75 -8.13 32.02
N GLU A 505 -9.78 -7.97 33.33
CA GLU A 505 -9.18 -6.86 34.06
C GLU A 505 -7.66 -6.80 33.83
N ASP A 506 -6.98 -7.96 33.95
CA ASP A 506 -5.54 -8.04 33.73
C ASP A 506 -5.14 -7.75 32.29
N TYR A 507 -5.97 -8.17 31.33
CA TYR A 507 -5.78 -7.84 29.91
C TYR A 507 -5.87 -6.32 29.68
N ILE A 508 -6.87 -5.65 30.24
CA ILE A 508 -6.99 -4.19 30.12
C ILE A 508 -5.76 -3.51 30.73
N LYS A 509 -5.32 -3.96 31.91
CA LYS A 509 -4.14 -3.42 32.59
C LYS A 509 -2.86 -3.60 31.77
N SER A 510 -2.61 -4.80 31.25
CA SER A 510 -1.40 -5.08 30.48
C SER A 510 -1.36 -4.26 29.20
N GLU A 511 -2.45 -4.26 28.42
CA GLU A 511 -2.52 -3.59 27.13
C GLU A 511 -2.50 -2.06 27.24
N THR A 512 -2.78 -1.49 28.41
CA THR A 512 -2.79 -0.03 28.63
C THR A 512 -1.64 0.47 29.50
N ARG A 513 -0.76 -0.44 29.96
CA ARG A 513 0.26 -0.20 30.99
C ARG A 513 -0.33 0.46 32.24
N SER A 514 -1.51 -0.03 32.65
CA SER A 514 -2.20 0.52 33.80
C SER A 514 -1.85 -0.24 35.08
N ALA A 515 -1.18 0.45 36.01
CA ALA A 515 -0.83 -0.12 37.32
C ALA A 515 -2.09 -0.48 38.13
N LYS A 516 -3.14 0.33 38.00
CA LYS A 516 -4.41 0.19 38.70
C LYS A 516 -5.59 0.42 37.77
N LEU A 517 -6.53 -0.51 37.80
CA LEU A 517 -7.83 -0.41 37.14
C LEU A 517 -8.93 -0.33 38.20
N SER A 518 -9.85 0.63 38.07
CA SER A 518 -10.97 0.83 38.99
C SER A 518 -12.28 1.02 38.24
N PHE A 519 -13.38 0.54 38.83
CA PHE A 519 -14.73 0.65 38.27
C PHE A 519 -15.61 1.52 39.16
N GLY A 520 -16.50 2.29 38.55
CA GLY A 520 -17.32 3.33 39.19
C GLY A 520 -16.92 4.72 38.73
N THR A 521 -17.15 5.76 39.54
CA THR A 521 -16.93 7.15 39.11
C THR A 521 -15.53 7.38 38.55
N ALA A 522 -15.47 7.77 37.27
CA ALA A 522 -14.22 8.04 36.57
C ALA A 522 -13.51 9.29 37.12
N TYR A 523 -12.19 9.21 37.26
CA TYR A 523 -11.28 10.23 37.76
C TYR A 523 -9.92 10.15 37.05
N GLY A 524 -9.18 11.26 37.02
CA GLY A 524 -7.82 11.30 36.47
C GLY A 524 -7.44 12.68 35.96
N ASP A 525 -6.27 12.77 35.33
CA ASP A 525 -5.77 14.00 34.68
C ASP A 525 -6.58 14.30 33.42
N MET A 526 -7.02 13.26 32.70
CA MET A 526 -7.97 13.37 31.60
C MET A 526 -9.17 12.47 31.86
N VAL A 527 -10.37 13.04 31.80
CA VAL A 527 -11.65 12.31 31.89
C VAL A 527 -12.46 12.61 30.64
N LYS A 528 -12.89 11.56 29.93
CA LYS A 528 -13.57 11.68 28.63
C LYS A 528 -14.75 10.71 28.55
N GLU A 529 -15.88 11.21 28.06
CA GLU A 529 -17.05 10.38 27.74
C GLU A 529 -16.88 9.78 26.34
N TRP A 530 -17.21 8.50 26.22
CA TRP A 530 -17.13 7.74 24.99
C TRP A 530 -18.45 6.99 24.73
N ASN A 531 -18.83 6.90 23.46
CA ASN A 531 -19.91 6.00 23.05
C ASN A 531 -19.29 4.66 22.62
N ILE A 532 -19.56 3.60 23.40
CA ILE A 532 -19.19 2.23 23.08
C ILE A 532 -20.49 1.43 22.94
N ASP A 533 -20.75 0.92 21.74
CA ASP A 533 -21.93 0.09 21.44
C ASP A 533 -23.29 0.72 21.76
N GLY A 534 -23.37 2.05 21.72
CA GLY A 534 -24.60 2.80 22.04
C GLY A 534 -24.70 3.21 23.52
N GLU A 535 -23.78 2.73 24.36
CA GLU A 535 -23.68 3.09 25.77
C GLU A 535 -22.68 4.24 25.95
N ARG A 536 -23.05 5.22 26.80
CA ARG A 536 -22.13 6.30 27.20
C ARG A 536 -21.32 5.85 28.40
N ILE A 537 -20.01 5.83 28.24
CA ILE A 537 -19.06 5.34 29.22
C ILE A 537 -18.03 6.44 29.46
N THR A 538 -17.82 6.79 30.73
CA THR A 538 -16.78 7.76 31.11
C THR A 538 -15.51 7.03 31.51
N ILE A 539 -14.38 7.40 30.92
CA ILE A 539 -13.06 6.85 31.22
C ILE A 539 -12.17 7.96 31.75
N GLY A 540 -11.46 7.69 32.85
CA GLY A 540 -10.44 8.56 33.43
C GLY A 540 -9.06 7.92 33.32
N VAL A 541 -8.07 8.71 32.91
CA VAL A 541 -6.65 8.33 32.83
C VAL A 541 -5.83 9.31 33.67
N LYS A 542 -4.94 8.78 34.51
CA LYS A 542 -4.01 9.55 35.34
C LYS A 542 -2.59 9.04 35.14
N LYS A 543 -1.62 9.92 34.89
CA LYS A 543 -0.20 9.53 34.83
C LYS A 543 0.31 9.27 36.26
N VAL A 544 1.09 8.21 36.44
CA VAL A 544 1.70 7.82 37.72
C VAL A 544 3.04 8.50 37.91
#